data_AF-A0A102D8B1-F1
#
_entry.id   AF-A0A102D8B1-F1
#
_cell.length_a   1.000
_cell.length_b   1.000
_cell.length_c   1.000
_cell.angle_alpha   90.00
_cell.angle_beta   90.00
_cell.angle_gamma   90.00
#
_symmetry.space_group_name_H-M   'P 1'
#
loop_
_entity.id
_entity.type
_entity.pdbx_description
1 polymer ?
#
loop_
_entity_poly.entity_id
_entity_poly.type
_entity_poly.pdbx_seq_one_letter_code
_entity_poly.pdbx_strand_id
1 'polypeptide(L)'
;MTPILIKMADAARDKRDWVQAEALYRRILRQSPERSGVWVQLGHTLKEQGDLNGALAAYDQALALAPDKADTHHQIGRVLSALGRLDEATVAYQRAVELAPALGDAAQELAGLWLAKLNLADNARDRRQWARAADLYREVLDHDPGLSAIWVQMGHCHKELGNITLALEAYRQSEAIAPDIADTLHQVARALWLTGQVDEAIAKYEQALAREPGLSDAARELEALRNAANDARSPVAAEVIANVPADRPAGLPTHLRYVILGTTGLCNASCIHCPTGKTETSHVPRVPMTMELFRRIVDQIADLRLPITDQVSFGLFGDALIDPFVVERARYMMDRLPYAKISINTNGAAFNAAKHGELERYAATIALHCESLTPETYNYLMQPLRAERVHPKYEPILKAFPGKVVVSVPVSRRNVEELSAMRNWFLERGARDVVFDPLSSRCVEDRTLFNSLALKPKPIRCSAEMVEDLIVDCDGQILICCQDFKRVEGIGSLRDESLADALTGVHRARIRKVLEEGRHETVTTCSRCFGDHRVDLDKVIAEVVNGKAKVPA
;
A
#
# COMPACT_ATOMS: atom_id res chain seq x y z
N MET A 1 -48.71 -39.14 38.29
CA MET A 1 -47.60 -40.10 38.07
C MET A 1 -46.26 -39.41 37.78
N THR A 2 -46.22 -38.36 36.97
CA THR A 2 -44.98 -37.66 36.56
C THR A 2 -44.08 -37.20 37.73
N PRO A 3 -44.59 -36.63 38.84
CA PRO A 3 -43.74 -36.24 39.97
C PRO A 3 -43.04 -37.40 40.69
N ILE A 4 -43.67 -38.58 40.72
CA ILE A 4 -43.08 -39.79 41.31
C ILE A 4 -41.96 -40.32 40.40
N LEU A 5 -42.20 -40.34 39.09
CA LEU A 5 -41.20 -40.77 38.10
C LEU A 5 -39.96 -39.88 38.10
N ILE A 6 -40.11 -38.56 38.24
CA ILE A 6 -38.97 -37.63 38.35
C ILE A 6 -38.12 -37.96 39.58
N LYS A 7 -38.74 -38.13 40.76
CA LYS A 7 -38.02 -38.51 41.99
C LYS A 7 -37.29 -39.85 41.86
N MET A 8 -37.89 -40.82 41.17
CA MET A 8 -37.23 -42.11 40.90
C MET A 8 -36.03 -41.95 39.96
N ALA A 9 -36.18 -41.12 38.92
CA ALA A 9 -35.10 -40.85 37.97
C ALA A 9 -33.94 -40.09 38.64
N ASP A 10 -34.24 -39.07 39.44
CA ASP A 10 -33.25 -38.34 40.23
C ASP A 10 -32.55 -39.27 41.24
N ALA A 11 -33.29 -40.15 41.93
CA ALA A 11 -32.70 -41.11 42.85
C ALA A 11 -31.79 -42.15 42.16
N ALA A 12 -32.13 -42.57 40.93
CA ALA A 12 -31.28 -43.43 40.13
C ALA A 12 -30.00 -42.70 39.69
N ARG A 13 -30.13 -41.43 39.26
CA ARG A 13 -29.01 -40.53 38.92
C ARG A 13 -28.07 -40.35 40.12
N ASP A 14 -28.61 -40.08 41.30
CA ASP A 14 -27.82 -39.84 42.52
C ASP A 14 -27.07 -41.10 42.98
N LYS A 15 -27.61 -42.29 42.70
CA LYS A 15 -26.93 -43.58 42.88
C LYS A 15 -25.95 -43.93 41.74
N ARG A 16 -25.84 -43.09 40.72
CA ARG A 16 -25.07 -43.32 39.49
C ARG A 16 -25.53 -44.55 38.70
N ASP A 17 -26.78 -44.96 38.86
CA ASP A 17 -27.42 -45.94 37.97
C ASP A 17 -27.91 -45.22 36.71
N TRP A 18 -26.97 -44.90 35.84
CA TRP A 18 -27.22 -44.07 34.67
C TRP A 18 -28.17 -44.73 33.68
N VAL A 19 -28.10 -46.05 33.51
CA VAL A 19 -28.98 -46.81 32.61
C VAL A 19 -30.42 -46.72 33.08
N GLN A 20 -30.66 -46.91 34.38
CA GLN A 20 -32.00 -46.77 34.94
C GLN A 20 -32.50 -45.32 34.88
N ALA A 21 -31.64 -44.34 35.20
CA ALA A 21 -31.97 -42.93 35.15
C ALA A 21 -32.37 -42.49 33.73
N GLU A 22 -31.60 -42.87 32.71
CA GLU A 22 -31.86 -42.55 31.31
C GLU A 22 -33.23 -43.11 30.86
N ALA A 23 -33.50 -44.38 31.16
CA ALA A 23 -34.77 -45.03 30.82
C ALA A 23 -35.97 -44.31 31.45
N LEU A 24 -35.83 -43.87 32.70
CA LEU A 24 -36.86 -43.11 33.41
C LEU A 24 -37.04 -41.70 32.83
N TYR A 25 -35.96 -40.97 32.55
CA TYR A 25 -36.03 -39.64 31.93
C TYR A 25 -36.65 -39.69 30.54
N ARG A 26 -36.25 -40.64 29.66
CA ARG A 26 -36.89 -40.83 28.35
C ARG A 26 -38.38 -41.18 28.47
N ARG A 27 -38.77 -41.96 29.49
CA ARG A 27 -40.19 -42.26 29.75
C ARG A 27 -40.97 -41.01 30.13
N ILE A 28 -40.39 -40.14 30.95
CA ILE A 28 -41.00 -38.86 31.33
C ILE A 28 -41.16 -37.97 30.09
N LEU A 29 -40.12 -37.85 29.26
CA LEU A 29 -40.12 -37.01 28.06
C LEU A 29 -41.08 -37.50 26.97
N ARG A 30 -41.37 -38.81 26.88
CA ARG A 30 -42.44 -39.33 26.01
C ARG A 30 -43.83 -38.84 26.42
N GLN A 31 -44.05 -38.54 27.71
CA GLN A 31 -45.32 -38.07 28.24
C GLN A 31 -45.39 -36.53 28.33
N SER A 32 -44.24 -35.88 28.49
CA SER A 32 -44.12 -34.44 28.74
C SER A 32 -42.82 -33.90 28.11
N PRO A 33 -42.75 -33.78 26.77
CA PRO A 33 -41.54 -33.34 26.06
C PRO A 33 -41.20 -31.87 26.30
N GLU A 34 -42.15 -31.05 26.77
CA GLU A 34 -41.98 -29.62 27.05
C GLU A 34 -41.14 -29.32 28.31
N ARG A 35 -40.73 -30.35 29.05
CA ARG A 35 -39.99 -30.21 30.31
C ARG A 35 -38.50 -30.04 30.08
N SER A 36 -38.06 -28.83 29.77
CA SER A 36 -36.63 -28.48 29.58
C SER A 36 -35.73 -29.00 30.70
N GLY A 37 -36.14 -28.94 31.97
CA GLY A 37 -35.34 -29.46 33.09
C GLY A 37 -35.06 -30.97 33.02
N VAL A 38 -35.97 -31.75 32.45
CA VAL A 38 -35.79 -33.21 32.29
C VAL A 38 -34.85 -33.51 31.14
N TRP A 39 -34.89 -32.73 30.06
CA TRP A 39 -33.91 -32.80 28.98
C TRP A 39 -32.49 -32.51 29.46
N VAL A 40 -32.29 -31.52 30.33
CA VAL A 40 -30.99 -31.26 30.97
C VAL A 40 -30.50 -32.47 31.77
N GLN A 41 -31.35 -33.09 32.58
CA GLN A 41 -30.96 -34.26 33.37
C GLN A 41 -30.67 -35.51 32.52
N LEU A 42 -31.40 -35.68 31.40
CA LEU A 42 -31.07 -36.70 30.41
C LEU A 42 -29.69 -36.44 29.80
N GLY A 43 -29.39 -35.19 29.43
CA GLY A 43 -28.06 -34.81 28.93
C GLY A 43 -26.93 -35.09 29.92
N HIS A 44 -27.12 -34.77 31.20
CA HIS A 44 -26.16 -35.12 32.26
C HIS A 44 -25.94 -36.63 32.34
N THR A 45 -27.03 -37.40 32.31
CA THR A 45 -26.97 -38.87 32.41
C THR A 45 -26.20 -39.49 31.25
N LEU A 46 -26.49 -39.06 30.01
CA LEU A 46 -25.82 -39.53 28.80
C LEU A 46 -24.33 -39.16 28.80
N LYS A 47 -23.99 -37.96 29.28
CA LYS A 47 -22.59 -37.53 29.45
C LYS A 47 -21.82 -38.46 30.39
N GLU A 48 -22.39 -38.82 31.55
CA GLU A 48 -21.75 -39.72 32.51
C GLU A 48 -21.63 -41.17 31.99
N GLN A 49 -22.47 -41.56 31.02
CA GLN A 49 -22.34 -42.83 30.30
C GLN A 49 -21.31 -42.80 29.16
N GLY A 50 -20.77 -41.62 28.82
CA GLY A 50 -19.87 -41.42 27.70
C GLY A 50 -20.56 -41.25 26.34
N ASP A 51 -21.91 -41.24 26.29
CA ASP A 51 -22.66 -40.89 25.08
C ASP A 51 -22.72 -39.36 24.91
N LEU A 52 -21.59 -38.80 24.48
CA LEU A 52 -21.42 -37.36 24.31
C LEU A 52 -22.34 -36.77 23.22
N ASN A 53 -22.58 -37.51 22.14
CA ASN A 53 -23.49 -37.04 21.07
C ASN A 53 -24.95 -37.07 21.52
N GLY A 54 -25.37 -38.12 22.25
CA GLY A 54 -26.68 -38.17 22.87
C GLY A 54 -26.88 -37.06 23.90
N ALA A 55 -25.84 -36.73 24.66
CA ALA A 55 -25.86 -35.63 25.61
C ALA A 55 -26.10 -34.27 24.92
N LEU A 56 -25.37 -33.98 23.83
CA LEU A 56 -25.57 -32.75 23.04
C LEU A 56 -27.01 -32.65 22.52
N ALA A 57 -27.53 -33.72 21.91
CA ALA A 57 -28.90 -33.73 21.40
C ALA A 57 -29.93 -33.46 22.52
N ALA A 58 -29.72 -34.01 23.71
CA ALA A 58 -30.60 -33.75 24.85
C ALA A 58 -30.50 -32.29 25.36
N TYR A 59 -29.30 -31.70 25.41
CA TYR A 59 -29.13 -30.30 25.78
C TYR A 59 -29.70 -29.34 24.73
N ASP A 60 -29.57 -29.64 23.43
CA ASP A 60 -30.16 -28.86 22.34
C ASP A 60 -31.68 -28.82 22.46
N GLN A 61 -32.33 -29.97 22.77
CA GLN A 61 -33.76 -29.98 23.08
C GLN A 61 -34.09 -29.15 24.32
N ALA A 62 -33.24 -29.16 25.34
CA ALA A 62 -33.44 -28.34 26.53
C ALA A 62 -33.39 -26.84 26.22
N LEU A 63 -32.45 -26.42 25.35
CA LEU A 63 -32.27 -25.02 24.92
C LEU A 63 -33.34 -24.56 23.93
N ALA A 64 -33.85 -25.45 23.06
CA ALA A 64 -34.98 -25.15 22.19
C ALA A 64 -36.24 -24.74 22.99
N LEU A 65 -36.39 -25.28 24.20
CA LEU A 65 -37.48 -24.97 25.13
C LEU A 65 -37.16 -23.82 26.09
N ALA A 66 -35.89 -23.62 26.44
CA ALA A 66 -35.44 -22.59 27.37
C ALA A 66 -34.02 -22.12 26.97
N PRO A 67 -33.91 -21.12 26.07
CA PRO A 67 -32.64 -20.75 25.44
C PRO A 67 -31.64 -20.07 26.38
N ASP A 68 -32.12 -19.44 27.46
CA ASP A 68 -31.31 -18.61 28.35
C ASP A 68 -30.84 -19.36 29.61
N LYS A 69 -30.50 -20.65 29.47
CA LYS A 69 -29.95 -21.47 30.56
C LYS A 69 -28.43 -21.51 30.53
N ALA A 70 -27.79 -20.62 31.28
CA ALA A 70 -26.33 -20.50 31.35
C ALA A 70 -25.63 -21.85 31.67
N ASP A 71 -26.11 -22.59 32.68
CA ASP A 71 -25.53 -23.89 33.05
C ASP A 71 -25.64 -24.92 31.92
N THR A 72 -26.71 -24.90 31.12
CA THR A 72 -26.85 -25.82 29.97
C THR A 72 -25.85 -25.49 28.86
N HIS A 73 -25.65 -24.21 28.54
CA HIS A 73 -24.58 -23.78 27.62
C HIS A 73 -23.19 -24.18 28.11
N HIS A 74 -22.93 -24.04 29.42
CA HIS A 74 -21.67 -24.50 30.03
C HIS A 74 -21.46 -26.02 29.88
N GLN A 75 -22.49 -26.84 30.11
CA GLN A 75 -22.38 -28.30 29.92
C GLN A 75 -22.19 -28.69 28.44
N ILE A 76 -22.82 -27.99 27.51
CA ILE A 76 -22.59 -28.16 26.07
C ILE A 76 -21.12 -27.88 25.74
N GLY A 77 -20.56 -26.77 26.25
CA GLY A 77 -19.15 -26.45 26.09
C GLY A 77 -18.22 -27.57 26.58
N ARG A 78 -18.49 -28.13 27.76
CA ARG A 78 -17.71 -29.27 28.30
C ARG A 78 -17.77 -30.51 27.42
N VAL A 79 -18.95 -30.83 26.91
CA VAL A 79 -19.14 -31.99 26.03
C VAL A 79 -18.45 -31.77 24.68
N LEU A 80 -18.54 -30.57 24.10
CA LEU A 80 -17.85 -30.22 22.86
C LEU A 80 -16.33 -30.23 23.01
N SER A 81 -15.80 -29.74 24.13
CA SER A 81 -14.37 -29.85 24.47
C SER A 81 -13.92 -31.30 24.57
N ALA A 82 -14.69 -32.17 25.23
CA ALA A 82 -14.40 -33.60 25.31
C ALA A 82 -14.44 -34.31 23.93
N LEU A 83 -15.23 -33.81 23.00
CA LEU A 83 -15.27 -34.26 21.60
C LEU A 83 -14.17 -33.65 20.71
N GLY A 84 -13.35 -32.72 21.23
CA GLY A 84 -12.34 -31.99 20.46
C GLY A 84 -12.91 -30.91 19.52
N ARG A 85 -14.20 -30.58 19.64
CA ARG A 85 -14.89 -29.55 18.84
C ARG A 85 -14.72 -28.17 19.49
N LEU A 86 -13.47 -27.70 19.56
CA LEU A 86 -13.08 -26.57 20.40
C LEU A 86 -13.70 -25.23 19.99
N ASP A 87 -13.90 -24.96 18.70
CA ASP A 87 -14.53 -23.71 18.25
C ASP A 87 -16.00 -23.64 18.66
N GLU A 88 -16.74 -24.75 18.56
CA GLU A 88 -18.12 -24.83 19.03
C GLU A 88 -18.20 -24.78 20.57
N ALA A 89 -17.23 -25.39 21.26
CA ALA A 89 -17.13 -25.29 22.72
C ALA A 89 -16.92 -23.84 23.16
N THR A 90 -16.10 -23.08 22.42
CA THR A 90 -15.85 -21.65 22.67
C THR A 90 -17.15 -20.85 22.61
N VAL A 91 -17.96 -21.04 21.55
CA VAL A 91 -19.25 -20.37 21.40
C VAL A 91 -20.21 -20.72 22.54
N ALA A 92 -20.27 -21.99 22.94
CA ALA A 92 -21.12 -22.44 24.04
C ALA A 92 -20.70 -21.83 25.39
N TYR A 93 -19.40 -21.82 25.69
CA TYR A 93 -18.90 -21.19 26.91
C TYR A 93 -19.09 -19.67 26.92
N GLN A 94 -18.90 -18.98 25.79
CA GLN A 94 -19.20 -17.55 25.66
C GLN A 94 -20.65 -17.26 26.02
N ARG A 95 -21.59 -18.04 25.46
CA ARG A 95 -23.01 -17.85 25.76
C ARG A 95 -23.34 -18.10 27.23
N ALA A 96 -22.67 -19.07 27.86
CA ALA A 96 -22.83 -19.31 29.30
C ALA A 96 -22.34 -18.11 30.15
N VAL A 97 -21.19 -17.53 29.80
CA VAL A 97 -20.62 -16.36 30.48
C VAL A 97 -21.47 -15.11 30.29
N GLU A 98 -21.99 -14.87 29.08
CA GLU A 98 -22.93 -13.77 28.80
C GLU A 98 -24.19 -13.83 29.67
N LEU A 99 -24.76 -15.04 29.80
CA LEU A 99 -26.00 -15.25 30.54
C LEU A 99 -25.79 -15.23 32.06
N ALA A 100 -24.64 -15.69 32.54
CA ALA A 100 -24.30 -15.69 33.97
C ALA A 100 -22.80 -15.45 34.19
N PRO A 101 -22.37 -14.17 34.27
CA PRO A 101 -20.96 -13.81 34.49
C PRO A 101 -20.35 -14.38 35.79
N ALA A 102 -21.19 -14.71 36.78
CA ALA A 102 -20.76 -15.32 38.05
C ALA A 102 -20.50 -16.83 37.97
N LEU A 103 -20.76 -17.48 36.84
CA LEU A 103 -20.47 -18.90 36.61
C LEU A 103 -18.97 -19.09 36.33
N GLY A 104 -18.16 -18.97 37.39
CA GLY A 104 -16.69 -18.90 37.30
C GLY A 104 -16.02 -20.05 36.54
N ASP A 105 -16.57 -21.27 36.63
CA ASP A 105 -16.04 -22.44 35.92
C ASP A 105 -16.10 -22.25 34.38
N ALA A 106 -17.19 -21.69 33.85
CA ALA A 106 -17.35 -21.48 32.41
C ALA A 106 -16.37 -20.44 31.87
N ALA A 107 -16.11 -19.37 32.65
CA ALA A 107 -15.12 -18.35 32.30
C ALA A 107 -13.69 -18.90 32.32
N GLN A 108 -13.36 -19.78 33.28
CA GLN A 108 -12.05 -20.43 33.36
C GLN A 108 -11.81 -21.38 32.17
N GLU A 109 -12.79 -22.20 31.82
CA GLU A 109 -12.70 -23.11 30.67
C GLU A 109 -12.57 -22.34 29.35
N LEU A 110 -13.34 -21.25 29.18
CA LEU A 110 -13.22 -20.36 28.03
C LEU A 110 -11.82 -19.72 27.93
N ALA A 111 -11.29 -19.21 29.04
CA ALA A 111 -9.94 -18.65 29.09
C ALA A 111 -8.86 -19.68 28.73
N GLY A 112 -9.04 -20.94 29.16
CA GLY A 112 -8.16 -22.05 28.78
C GLY A 112 -8.13 -22.31 27.28
N LEU A 113 -9.29 -22.23 26.60
CA LEU A 113 -9.37 -22.37 25.14
C LEU A 113 -8.69 -21.22 24.40
N TRP A 114 -8.88 -19.98 24.84
CA TRP A 114 -8.20 -18.82 24.25
C TRP A 114 -6.68 -18.89 24.42
N LEU A 115 -6.20 -19.32 25.59
CA LEU A 115 -4.78 -19.54 25.82
C LEU A 115 -4.21 -20.64 24.90
N ALA A 116 -4.96 -21.73 24.70
CA ALA A 116 -4.57 -22.78 23.77
C ALA A 116 -4.50 -22.25 22.31
N LYS A 117 -5.46 -21.41 21.90
CA LYS A 117 -5.48 -20.77 20.58
C LYS A 117 -4.31 -19.80 20.40
N LEU A 118 -3.98 -19.03 21.43
CA LEU A 118 -2.80 -18.16 21.44
C LEU A 118 -1.50 -18.96 21.28
N ASN A 119 -1.33 -20.07 22.03
CA ASN A 119 -0.17 -20.95 21.88
C ASN A 119 -0.05 -21.55 20.47
N LEU A 120 -1.18 -21.85 19.81
CA LEU A 120 -1.19 -22.28 18.41
C LEU A 120 -0.75 -21.16 17.46
N ALA A 121 -1.16 -19.91 17.73
CA ALA A 121 -0.74 -18.73 16.96
C ALA A 121 0.77 -18.50 17.09
N ASP A 122 1.31 -18.55 18.32
CA ASP A 122 2.75 -18.46 18.58
C ASP A 122 3.51 -19.58 17.88
N ASN A 123 3.04 -20.83 17.96
CA ASN A 123 3.68 -21.95 17.26
C ASN A 123 3.66 -21.79 15.73
N ALA A 124 2.56 -21.29 15.18
CA ALA A 124 2.45 -20.99 13.75
C ALA A 124 3.42 -19.87 13.35
N ARG A 125 3.55 -18.81 14.16
CA ARG A 125 4.51 -17.72 13.97
C ARG A 125 5.95 -18.24 13.97
N ASP A 126 6.33 -19.04 14.95
CA ASP A 126 7.69 -19.57 15.08
C ASP A 126 8.06 -20.51 13.91
N ARG A 127 7.06 -21.19 13.34
CA ARG A 127 7.18 -21.98 12.10
C ARG A 127 7.05 -21.16 10.82
N ARG A 128 6.98 -19.83 10.92
CA ARG A 128 6.81 -18.88 9.80
C ARG A 128 5.54 -19.09 8.97
N GLN A 129 4.51 -19.68 9.57
CA GLN A 129 3.17 -19.80 8.96
C GLN A 129 2.38 -18.51 9.20
N TRP A 130 2.88 -17.39 8.67
CA TRP A 130 2.46 -16.03 9.03
C TRP A 130 0.96 -15.77 8.83
N ALA A 131 0.38 -16.25 7.72
CA ALA A 131 -1.05 -16.08 7.45
C ALA A 131 -1.91 -16.78 8.51
N ARG A 132 -1.58 -18.03 8.82
CA ARG A 132 -2.27 -18.80 9.87
C ARG A 132 -2.10 -18.18 11.24
N ALA A 133 -0.90 -17.69 11.56
CA ALA A 133 -0.65 -17.01 12.84
C ALA A 133 -1.50 -15.74 12.96
N ALA A 134 -1.55 -14.91 11.92
CA ALA A 134 -2.38 -13.70 11.89
C ALA A 134 -3.88 -14.03 12.05
N ASP A 135 -4.39 -15.06 11.36
CA ASP A 135 -5.79 -15.48 11.51
C ASP A 135 -6.11 -15.91 12.95
N LEU A 136 -5.23 -16.70 13.58
CA LEU A 136 -5.40 -17.15 14.96
C LEU A 136 -5.28 -16.00 15.98
N TYR A 137 -4.36 -15.05 15.78
CA TYR A 137 -4.27 -13.86 16.63
C TYR A 137 -5.52 -12.98 16.51
N ARG A 138 -6.06 -12.81 15.29
CA ARG A 138 -7.32 -12.09 15.09
C ARG A 138 -8.46 -12.73 15.86
N GLU A 139 -8.62 -14.05 15.81
CA GLU A 139 -9.67 -14.73 16.58
C GLU A 139 -9.55 -14.51 18.10
N VAL A 140 -8.32 -14.45 18.62
CA VAL A 140 -8.08 -14.10 20.04
C VAL A 140 -8.46 -12.64 20.32
N LEU A 141 -8.13 -11.72 19.41
CA LEU A 141 -8.41 -10.29 19.53
C LEU A 141 -9.89 -9.94 19.32
N ASP A 142 -10.63 -10.72 18.53
CA ASP A 142 -12.09 -10.59 18.39
C ASP A 142 -12.80 -10.83 19.73
N HIS A 143 -12.18 -11.62 20.63
CA HIS A 143 -12.68 -11.85 21.98
C HIS A 143 -12.16 -10.81 22.99
N ASP A 144 -10.85 -10.59 23.03
CA ASP A 144 -10.22 -9.59 23.90
C ASP A 144 -9.36 -8.63 23.07
N PRO A 145 -9.95 -7.52 22.59
CA PRO A 145 -9.23 -6.53 21.81
C PRO A 145 -8.24 -5.72 22.66
N GLY A 146 -8.26 -5.85 23.99
CA GLY A 146 -7.37 -5.12 24.92
C GLY A 146 -5.94 -5.68 24.99
N LEU A 147 -5.64 -6.76 24.26
CA LEU A 147 -4.34 -7.43 24.31
C LEU A 147 -3.31 -6.74 23.40
N SER A 148 -2.72 -5.64 23.85
CA SER A 148 -1.72 -4.84 23.11
C SER A 148 -0.58 -5.69 22.52
N ALA A 149 0.02 -6.60 23.29
CA ALA A 149 1.11 -7.43 22.80
C ALA A 149 0.70 -8.31 21.60
N ILE A 150 -0.56 -8.76 21.55
CA ILE A 150 -1.06 -9.63 20.49
C ILE A 150 -1.29 -8.83 19.20
N TRP A 151 -1.77 -7.60 19.31
CA TRP A 151 -1.82 -6.67 18.18
C TRP A 151 -0.44 -6.46 17.54
N VAL A 152 0.61 -6.31 18.35
CA VAL A 152 1.99 -6.22 17.85
C VAL A 152 2.40 -7.50 17.11
N GLN A 153 2.13 -8.68 17.68
CA GLN A 153 2.46 -9.95 17.03
C GLN A 153 1.72 -10.16 15.71
N MET A 154 0.44 -9.77 15.64
CA MET A 154 -0.33 -9.80 14.40
C MET A 154 0.25 -8.82 13.37
N GLY A 155 0.65 -7.61 13.80
CA GLY A 155 1.35 -6.64 12.97
C GLY A 155 2.65 -7.17 12.39
N HIS A 156 3.45 -7.88 13.19
CA HIS A 156 4.66 -8.57 12.71
C HIS A 156 4.33 -9.60 11.63
N CYS A 157 3.28 -10.41 11.81
CA CYS A 157 2.86 -11.39 10.81
C CYS A 157 2.45 -10.72 9.49
N HIS A 158 1.69 -9.62 9.54
CA HIS A 158 1.32 -8.87 8.34
C HIS A 158 2.51 -8.20 7.65
N LYS A 159 3.51 -7.72 8.42
CA LYS A 159 4.76 -7.20 7.88
C LYS A 159 5.52 -8.26 7.09
N GLU A 160 5.67 -9.47 7.63
CA GLU A 160 6.34 -10.58 6.94
C GLU A 160 5.57 -11.06 5.69
N LEU A 161 4.25 -10.86 5.65
CA LEU A 161 3.42 -11.08 4.46
C LEU A 161 3.51 -9.95 3.42
N GLY A 162 4.16 -8.83 3.75
CA GLY A 162 4.24 -7.64 2.91
C GLY A 162 2.99 -6.74 2.95
N ASN A 163 2.05 -7.02 3.84
CA ASN A 163 0.81 -6.25 4.01
C ASN A 163 1.03 -5.09 4.99
N ILE A 164 1.84 -4.11 4.60
CA ILE A 164 2.31 -3.04 5.51
C ILE A 164 1.15 -2.19 6.06
N THR A 165 0.09 -1.96 5.28
CA THR A 165 -1.10 -1.23 5.75
C THR A 165 -1.81 -1.95 6.91
N LEU A 166 -2.00 -3.27 6.80
CA LEU A 166 -2.59 -4.08 7.88
C LEU A 166 -1.66 -4.17 9.09
N ALA A 167 -0.34 -4.20 8.86
CA ALA A 167 0.63 -4.14 9.95
C ALA A 167 0.53 -2.80 10.71
N LEU A 168 0.46 -1.67 10.00
CA LEU A 168 0.29 -0.35 10.59
C LEU A 168 -1.00 -0.24 11.39
N GLU A 169 -2.12 -0.76 10.87
CA GLU A 169 -3.40 -0.79 11.58
C GLU A 169 -3.28 -1.57 12.90
N ALA A 170 -2.68 -2.77 12.86
CA ALA A 170 -2.47 -3.57 14.05
C ALA A 170 -1.56 -2.87 15.08
N TYR A 171 -0.46 -2.25 14.65
CA TYR A 171 0.40 -1.49 15.56
C TYR A 171 -0.31 -0.27 16.17
N ARG A 172 -1.16 0.42 15.40
CA ARG A 172 -1.98 1.55 15.91
C ARG A 172 -3.00 1.09 16.94
N GLN A 173 -3.58 -0.11 16.81
CA GLN A 173 -4.44 -0.69 17.85
C GLN A 173 -3.63 -0.96 19.14
N SER A 174 -2.43 -1.53 19.01
CA SER A 174 -1.52 -1.69 20.16
C SER A 174 -1.20 -0.35 20.82
N GLU A 175 -0.88 0.67 20.03
CA GLU A 175 -0.58 2.02 20.51
C GLU A 175 -1.78 2.68 21.21
N ALA A 176 -3.00 2.50 20.70
CA ALA A 176 -4.20 3.03 21.33
C ALA A 176 -4.44 2.44 22.73
N ILE A 177 -4.05 1.18 22.93
CA ILE A 177 -4.16 0.46 24.21
C ILE A 177 -3.00 0.83 25.14
N ALA A 178 -1.78 0.87 24.61
CA ALA A 178 -0.55 1.10 25.34
C ALA A 178 0.35 2.12 24.62
N PRO A 179 0.07 3.44 24.75
CA PRO A 179 0.67 4.49 23.92
C PRO A 179 2.15 4.76 24.19
N ASP A 180 2.67 4.30 25.32
CA ASP A 180 4.02 4.64 25.79
C ASP A 180 5.04 3.50 25.65
N ILE A 181 4.71 2.43 24.91
CA ILE A 181 5.65 1.32 24.66
C ILE A 181 6.59 1.71 23.50
N ALA A 182 7.87 1.89 23.81
CA ALA A 182 8.88 2.33 22.86
C ALA A 182 8.99 1.42 21.62
N ASP A 183 8.94 0.09 21.80
CA ASP A 183 8.94 -0.87 20.71
C ASP A 183 7.70 -0.74 19.80
N THR A 184 6.51 -0.51 20.37
CA THR A 184 5.29 -0.29 19.56
C THR A 184 5.40 1.00 18.75
N LEU A 185 5.85 2.09 19.37
CA LEU A 185 6.09 3.37 18.70
C LEU A 185 7.12 3.23 17.56
N HIS A 186 8.19 2.45 17.78
CA HIS A 186 9.17 2.13 16.75
C HIS A 186 8.54 1.37 15.57
N GLN A 187 7.71 0.37 15.83
CA GLN A 187 7.06 -0.40 14.75
C GLN A 187 6.02 0.42 13.98
N VAL A 188 5.26 1.29 14.67
CA VAL A 188 4.39 2.28 14.02
C VAL A 188 5.21 3.20 13.11
N ALA A 189 6.31 3.78 13.63
CA ALA A 189 7.19 4.67 12.88
C ALA A 189 7.73 4.00 11.60
N ARG A 190 8.19 2.76 11.71
CA ARG A 190 8.72 1.97 10.58
C ARG A 190 7.63 1.67 9.55
N ALA A 191 6.42 1.32 9.98
CA ALA A 191 5.31 1.06 9.06
C ALA A 191 4.81 2.35 8.36
N LEU A 192 4.80 3.48 9.06
CA LEU A 192 4.52 4.80 8.49
C LEU A 192 5.57 5.19 7.44
N TRP A 193 6.86 4.96 7.73
CA TRP A 193 7.93 5.22 6.78
C TRP A 193 7.77 4.39 5.50
N LEU A 194 7.53 3.07 5.62
CA LEU A 194 7.31 2.18 4.48
C LEU A 194 6.05 2.49 3.66
N THR A 195 5.08 3.20 4.25
CA THR A 195 3.86 3.67 3.57
C THR A 195 3.96 5.12 3.11
N GLY A 196 5.13 5.77 3.26
CA GLY A 196 5.39 7.12 2.75
C GLY A 196 4.95 8.27 3.67
N GLN A 197 4.45 7.97 4.86
CA GLN A 197 4.01 8.96 5.87
C GLN A 197 5.21 9.46 6.70
N VAL A 198 6.17 10.10 6.04
CA VAL A 198 7.51 10.41 6.57
C VAL A 198 7.48 11.29 7.82
N ASP A 199 6.62 12.31 7.88
CA ASP A 199 6.57 13.23 9.03
C ASP A 199 6.07 12.55 10.30
N GLU A 200 4.99 11.78 10.15
CA GLU A 200 4.42 11.02 11.25
C GLU A 200 5.41 9.93 11.70
N ALA A 201 6.12 9.30 10.76
CA ALA A 201 7.20 8.37 11.06
C ALA A 201 8.30 9.03 11.90
N ILE A 202 8.81 10.20 11.51
CA ILE A 202 9.81 10.95 12.28
C ILE A 202 9.32 11.23 13.70
N ALA A 203 8.10 11.77 13.84
CA ALA A 203 7.53 12.09 15.14
C ALA A 203 7.40 10.84 16.03
N LYS A 204 7.05 9.69 15.45
CA LYS A 204 6.94 8.42 16.17
C LYS A 204 8.31 7.85 16.55
N TYR A 205 9.32 7.95 15.70
CA TYR A 205 10.70 7.61 16.04
C TYR A 205 11.24 8.46 17.19
N GLU A 206 10.96 9.77 17.19
CA GLU A 206 11.34 10.67 18.28
C GLU A 206 10.65 10.31 19.59
N GLN A 207 9.35 9.98 19.55
CA GLN A 207 8.61 9.50 20.72
C GLN A 207 9.21 8.19 21.26
N ALA A 208 9.52 7.23 20.38
CA ALA A 208 10.14 5.97 20.78
C ALA A 208 11.49 6.20 21.49
N LEU A 209 12.36 7.05 20.93
CA LEU A 209 13.67 7.37 21.50
C LEU A 209 13.59 8.22 22.77
N ALA A 210 12.56 9.04 22.93
CA ALA A 210 12.31 9.76 24.18
C ALA A 210 11.95 8.80 25.33
N ARG A 211 11.28 7.67 25.02
CA ARG A 211 10.96 6.62 25.99
C ARG A 211 12.15 5.73 26.27
N GLU A 212 12.85 5.30 25.23
CA GLU A 212 14.02 4.43 25.35
C GLU A 212 15.16 4.95 24.45
N PRO A 213 16.06 5.80 24.99
CA PRO A 213 17.18 6.37 24.25
C PRO A 213 18.17 5.33 23.70
N GLY A 214 18.14 4.11 24.22
CA GLY A 214 19.02 3.00 23.83
C GLY A 214 18.60 2.25 22.57
N LEU A 215 17.45 2.58 21.96
CA LEU A 215 16.94 1.94 20.74
C LEU A 215 17.79 2.34 19.51
N SER A 216 18.94 1.67 19.35
CA SER A 216 19.93 1.97 18.31
C SER A 216 19.36 1.85 16.89
N ASP A 217 18.46 0.89 16.65
CA ASP A 217 17.78 0.75 15.38
C ASP A 217 16.84 1.92 15.07
N ALA A 218 16.08 2.39 16.06
CA ALA A 218 15.20 3.56 15.89
C ALA A 218 16.02 4.84 15.64
N ALA A 219 17.14 5.01 16.33
CA ALA A 219 18.05 6.16 16.13
C ALA A 219 18.65 6.16 14.72
N ARG A 220 19.16 5.02 14.26
CA ARG A 220 19.73 4.85 12.91
C ARG A 220 18.69 5.10 11.82
N GLU A 221 17.48 4.59 11.99
CA GLU A 221 16.38 4.77 11.04
C GLU A 221 15.88 6.22 11.00
N LEU A 222 15.76 6.88 12.15
CA LEU A 222 15.42 8.30 12.24
C LEU A 222 16.48 9.16 11.56
N GLU A 223 17.76 8.88 11.77
CA GLU A 223 18.86 9.61 11.12
C GLU A 223 18.80 9.43 9.60
N ALA A 224 18.61 8.19 9.12
CA ALA A 224 18.44 7.92 7.69
C ALA A 224 17.23 8.66 7.11
N LEU A 225 16.12 8.69 7.84
CA LEU A 225 14.89 9.37 7.43
C LEU A 225 15.03 10.89 7.41
N ARG A 226 15.72 11.48 8.41
CA ARG A 226 16.05 12.91 8.45
C ARG A 226 17.03 13.31 7.35
N ASN A 227 18.01 12.47 7.04
CA ASN A 227 18.94 12.72 5.94
C ASN A 227 18.20 12.69 4.59
N ALA A 228 17.32 11.70 4.39
CA ALA A 228 16.44 11.64 3.23
C ALA A 228 15.45 12.83 3.20
N ALA A 229 14.96 13.29 4.35
CA ALA A 229 14.05 14.43 4.48
C ALA A 229 14.76 15.77 4.27
N ASN A 230 16.03 15.91 4.67
CA ASN A 230 16.88 17.08 4.45
C ASN A 230 17.34 17.18 2.99
N ASP A 231 17.61 16.05 2.34
CA ASP A 231 17.71 16.00 0.87
C ASP A 231 16.36 16.31 0.20
N ALA A 232 15.25 16.14 0.93
CA ALA A 232 13.91 16.33 0.43
C ALA A 232 13.22 17.67 0.75
N ARG A 233 13.74 18.50 1.66
CA ARG A 233 13.06 19.71 2.15
C ARG A 233 14.03 20.85 2.39
N SER A 234 13.96 21.86 1.52
CA SER A 234 14.45 23.19 1.87
C SER A 234 13.60 23.75 3.03
N PRO A 235 14.19 24.45 4.02
CA PRO A 235 13.47 25.17 5.08
C PRO A 235 12.36 26.10 4.57
N VAL A 236 12.49 26.57 3.32
CA VAL A 236 11.51 27.42 2.63
C VAL A 236 10.18 26.68 2.34
N ALA A 237 10.20 25.35 2.16
CA ALA A 237 8.98 24.57 1.91
C ALA A 237 8.05 24.53 3.14
N ALA A 238 8.63 24.38 4.33
CA ALA A 238 7.88 24.32 5.58
C ALA A 238 7.21 25.65 5.92
N GLU A 239 7.86 26.78 5.62
CA GLU A 239 7.31 28.12 5.79
C GLU A 239 6.15 28.41 4.81
N VAL A 240 6.22 27.89 3.57
CA VAL A 240 5.13 27.98 2.58
C VAL A 240 3.93 27.10 2.97
N ILE A 241 4.17 25.90 3.49
CA ILE A 241 3.12 25.00 4.00
C ILE A 241 2.46 25.59 5.26
N ALA A 242 3.24 26.18 6.17
CA ALA A 242 2.73 26.77 7.41
C ALA A 242 1.96 28.09 7.19
N ASN A 243 2.22 28.82 6.10
CA ASN A 243 1.63 30.12 5.80
C ASN A 243 0.67 30.10 4.59
N VAL A 244 -0.09 29.00 4.45
CA VAL A 244 -1.21 28.91 3.51
C VAL A 244 -2.27 29.99 3.84
N PRO A 245 -2.64 30.87 2.89
CA PRO A 245 -3.58 31.96 3.15
C PRO A 245 -4.97 31.42 3.52
N ALA A 246 -5.63 32.05 4.51
CA ALA A 246 -6.97 31.68 4.95
C ALA A 246 -8.07 32.03 3.91
N ASP A 247 -7.76 32.85 2.91
CA ASP A 247 -8.66 33.36 1.87
C ASP A 247 -8.51 32.61 0.52
N ARG A 248 -7.93 31.41 0.52
CA ARG A 248 -7.85 30.58 -0.69
C ARG A 248 -9.24 30.24 -1.26
N PRO A 249 -9.37 30.19 -2.60
CA PRO A 249 -10.54 29.61 -3.25
C PRO A 249 -10.89 28.24 -2.67
N ALA A 250 -12.17 28.05 -2.33
CA ALA A 250 -12.66 26.80 -1.77
C ALA A 250 -12.45 25.64 -2.77
N GLY A 251 -12.03 24.47 -2.27
CA GLY A 251 -11.83 23.26 -3.08
C GLY A 251 -10.44 23.13 -3.72
N LEU A 252 -9.54 24.10 -3.51
CA LEU A 252 -8.14 23.95 -3.92
C LEU A 252 -7.45 22.81 -3.14
N PRO A 253 -6.53 22.07 -3.78
CA PRO A 253 -5.72 21.08 -3.07
C PRO A 253 -4.78 21.79 -2.08
N THR A 254 -4.46 21.11 -0.98
CA THR A 254 -3.54 21.64 0.04
C THR A 254 -2.10 21.70 -0.46
N HIS A 255 -1.74 20.82 -1.41
CA HIS A 255 -0.44 20.72 -2.06
C HIS A 255 -0.56 20.07 -3.44
N LEU A 256 0.49 20.21 -4.24
CA LEU A 256 0.72 19.43 -5.45
C LEU A 256 1.80 18.40 -5.15
N ARG A 257 1.65 17.16 -5.64
CA ARG A 257 2.66 16.11 -5.43
C ARG A 257 3.73 16.19 -6.51
N TYR A 258 3.37 15.85 -7.75
CA TYR A 258 4.22 16.02 -8.92
C TYR A 258 3.69 17.15 -9.80
N VAL A 259 4.60 17.97 -10.32
CA VAL A 259 4.30 18.92 -11.39
C VAL A 259 5.10 18.52 -12.63
N ILE A 260 4.42 18.31 -13.74
CA ILE A 260 5.04 17.91 -15.01
C ILE A 260 4.68 18.95 -16.05
N LEU A 261 5.69 19.59 -16.65
CA LEU A 261 5.51 20.72 -17.56
C LEU A 261 6.06 20.40 -18.96
N GLY A 262 5.17 20.45 -19.95
CA GLY A 262 5.46 20.30 -21.37
C GLY A 262 5.39 18.85 -21.88
N THR A 263 5.37 18.72 -23.21
CA THR A 263 5.54 17.45 -23.95
C THR A 263 6.82 16.73 -23.57
N THR A 264 7.82 17.49 -23.12
CA THR A 264 9.07 16.99 -22.58
C THR A 264 8.86 16.28 -21.23
N GLY A 265 7.89 16.67 -20.42
CA GLY A 265 7.62 16.03 -19.13
C GLY A 265 7.00 14.63 -19.20
N LEU A 266 6.38 14.25 -20.32
CA LEU A 266 5.63 12.99 -20.48
C LEU A 266 6.47 11.78 -20.91
N CYS A 267 7.79 11.93 -21.04
CA CYS A 267 8.70 10.99 -21.70
C CYS A 267 8.48 10.92 -23.22
N ASN A 268 9.27 11.71 -23.96
CA ASN A 268 9.42 11.58 -25.42
C ASN A 268 10.60 10.67 -25.79
N ALA A 269 10.84 9.63 -24.99
CA ALA A 269 11.74 8.58 -25.44
C ALA A 269 11.08 7.89 -26.63
N SER A 270 11.71 7.96 -27.81
CA SER A 270 11.33 7.21 -29.00
C SER A 270 11.67 5.72 -28.81
N CYS A 271 11.30 5.14 -27.67
CA CYS A 271 11.43 3.72 -27.51
C CYS A 271 10.26 2.99 -28.15
N ILE A 272 10.50 1.74 -28.51
CA ILE A 272 9.55 0.91 -29.25
C ILE A 272 8.26 0.69 -28.43
N HIS A 273 8.36 0.80 -27.10
CA HIS A 273 7.25 0.74 -26.16
C HIS A 273 6.39 1.99 -26.11
N CYS A 274 6.99 3.17 -26.28
CA CYS A 274 6.30 4.44 -26.13
C CYS A 274 5.42 4.72 -27.36
N PRO A 275 4.13 5.09 -27.21
CA PRO A 275 3.30 5.54 -28.33
C PRO A 275 3.64 6.97 -28.76
N THR A 276 4.41 7.70 -27.95
CA THR A 276 4.92 9.03 -28.31
C THR A 276 5.82 8.90 -29.53
N GLY A 277 5.52 9.66 -30.58
CA GLY A 277 6.26 9.58 -31.85
C GLY A 277 5.57 8.74 -32.93
N LYS A 278 4.59 7.89 -32.58
CA LYS A 278 3.88 7.00 -33.51
C LYS A 278 2.75 7.71 -34.27
N THR A 279 2.24 7.05 -35.31
CA THR A 279 1.18 7.58 -36.17
C THR A 279 -0.10 7.91 -35.40
N GLU A 280 -0.47 7.11 -34.39
CA GLU A 280 -1.69 7.40 -33.61
C GLU A 280 -1.62 8.69 -32.79
N THR A 281 -0.44 9.07 -32.30
CA THR A 281 -0.22 10.33 -31.56
C THR A 281 0.31 11.43 -32.48
N SER A 282 0.24 11.26 -33.81
CA SER A 282 0.70 12.27 -34.78
C SER A 282 -0.10 13.57 -34.72
N HIS A 283 -1.36 13.49 -34.27
CA HIS A 283 -2.24 14.64 -34.05
C HIS A 283 -1.92 15.42 -32.78
N VAL A 284 -1.14 14.85 -31.86
CA VAL A 284 -0.76 15.51 -30.60
C VAL A 284 0.37 16.51 -30.89
N PRO A 285 0.27 17.78 -30.44
CA PRO A 285 1.33 18.77 -30.64
C PRO A 285 2.69 18.30 -30.11
N ARG A 286 3.75 18.51 -30.90
CA ARG A 286 5.14 18.13 -30.58
C ARG A 286 6.05 19.33 -30.66
N VAL A 287 5.77 20.33 -29.84
CA VAL A 287 6.58 21.54 -29.73
C VAL A 287 7.01 21.76 -28.28
N PRO A 288 8.14 22.44 -28.04
CA PRO A 288 8.46 22.93 -26.72
C PRO A 288 7.34 23.86 -26.21
N MET A 289 7.01 23.76 -24.92
CA MET A 289 6.13 24.72 -24.26
C MET A 289 6.70 26.14 -24.41
N THR A 290 5.87 27.17 -24.59
CA THR A 290 6.41 28.53 -24.64
C THR A 290 6.92 28.97 -23.26
N MET A 291 7.83 29.95 -23.21
CA MET A 291 8.23 30.55 -21.93
C MET A 291 7.09 31.34 -21.28
N GLU A 292 6.22 31.95 -22.08
CA GLU A 292 5.05 32.68 -21.59
C GLU A 292 4.10 31.77 -20.80
N LEU A 293 3.71 30.63 -21.39
CA LEU A 293 2.86 29.66 -20.71
C LEU A 293 3.53 29.10 -19.46
N PHE A 294 4.82 28.75 -19.54
CA PHE A 294 5.57 28.26 -18.38
C PHE A 294 5.61 29.25 -17.22
N ARG A 295 5.91 30.53 -17.50
CA ARG A 295 5.92 31.58 -16.47
C ARG A 295 4.53 31.75 -15.86
N ARG A 296 3.49 31.80 -16.68
CA ARG A 296 2.09 31.85 -16.22
C ARG A 296 1.73 30.69 -15.28
N ILE A 297 2.23 29.48 -15.52
CA ILE A 297 1.98 28.32 -14.66
C ILE A 297 2.74 28.47 -13.33
N VAL A 298 4.04 28.74 -13.40
CA VAL A 298 4.91 28.90 -12.22
C VAL A 298 4.45 30.05 -11.33
N ASP A 299 4.09 31.20 -11.92
CA ASP A 299 3.55 32.34 -11.21
C ASP A 299 2.26 31.98 -10.49
N GLN A 300 1.31 31.30 -11.15
CA GLN A 300 0.07 30.91 -10.49
C GLN A 300 0.27 29.87 -9.38
N ILE A 301 1.23 28.95 -9.50
CA ILE A 301 1.60 28.04 -8.40
C ILE A 301 2.12 28.85 -7.21
N ALA A 302 3.02 29.82 -7.46
CA ALA A 302 3.61 30.67 -6.44
C ALA A 302 2.57 31.58 -5.78
N ASP A 303 1.70 32.21 -6.57
CA ASP A 303 0.68 33.16 -6.11
C ASP A 303 -0.42 32.45 -5.31
N LEU A 304 -0.80 31.23 -5.72
CA LEU A 304 -1.68 30.36 -4.92
C LEU A 304 -0.96 29.76 -3.71
N ARG A 305 0.37 29.91 -3.61
CA ARG A 305 1.26 29.35 -2.58
C ARG A 305 1.16 27.82 -2.46
N LEU A 306 0.96 27.11 -3.57
CA LEU A 306 0.77 25.66 -3.55
C LEU A 306 2.12 24.97 -3.27
N PRO A 307 2.28 24.29 -2.12
CA PRO A 307 3.47 23.50 -1.85
C PRO A 307 3.60 22.38 -2.88
N ILE A 308 4.82 22.07 -3.28
CA ILE A 308 5.14 20.92 -4.13
C ILE A 308 5.90 19.94 -3.25
N THR A 309 5.30 18.80 -2.94
CA THR A 309 5.83 17.86 -1.94
C THR A 309 6.90 16.92 -2.48
N ASP A 310 6.91 16.69 -3.80
CA ASP A 310 7.91 15.83 -4.43
C ASP A 310 8.85 16.62 -5.37
N GLN A 311 8.48 16.77 -6.64
CA GLN A 311 9.32 17.44 -7.64
C GLN A 311 8.51 18.10 -8.76
N VAL A 312 9.14 19.07 -9.40
CA VAL A 312 8.74 19.61 -10.70
C VAL A 312 9.67 19.05 -11.76
N SER A 313 9.09 18.53 -12.84
CA SER A 313 9.84 17.96 -13.94
C SER A 313 9.48 18.59 -15.27
N PHE A 314 10.50 18.83 -16.06
CA PHE A 314 10.46 19.15 -17.48
C PHE A 314 11.75 18.58 -18.08
N GLY A 315 11.90 18.56 -19.39
CA GLY A 315 13.04 17.84 -19.93
C GLY A 315 13.70 18.37 -21.18
N LEU A 316 14.78 17.68 -21.49
CA LEU A 316 15.77 17.96 -22.51
C LEU A 316 15.83 16.75 -23.44
N PHE A 317 15.07 16.79 -24.53
CA PHE A 317 14.99 15.69 -25.50
C PHE A 317 15.53 16.11 -26.85
N GLY A 318 16.00 15.13 -27.63
CA GLY A 318 16.49 15.34 -29.00
C GLY A 318 15.43 15.76 -30.00
N ASP A 319 15.88 15.99 -31.24
CA ASP A 319 15.07 16.28 -32.43
C ASP A 319 14.21 17.55 -32.33
N ALA A 320 13.00 17.56 -32.91
CA ALA A 320 12.12 18.75 -32.99
C ALA A 320 11.62 19.28 -31.62
N LEU A 321 12.00 18.60 -30.52
CA LEU A 321 11.56 18.88 -29.15
C LEU A 321 12.68 19.40 -28.24
N ILE A 322 13.81 19.83 -28.83
CA ILE A 322 14.87 20.53 -28.08
C ILE A 322 14.27 21.83 -27.54
N ASP A 323 14.10 21.88 -26.22
CA ASP A 323 13.68 23.09 -25.52
C ASP A 323 14.86 24.08 -25.42
N PRO A 324 14.82 25.23 -26.11
CA PRO A 324 15.91 26.19 -26.07
C PRO A 324 15.98 26.94 -24.73
N PHE A 325 14.97 26.82 -23.87
CA PHE A 325 14.84 27.59 -22.64
C PHE A 325 15.05 26.75 -21.37
N VAL A 326 15.54 25.50 -21.46
CA VAL A 326 15.62 24.60 -20.31
C VAL A 326 16.36 25.19 -19.11
N VAL A 327 17.48 25.91 -19.34
CA VAL A 327 18.25 26.60 -18.28
C VAL A 327 17.47 27.80 -17.75
N GLU A 328 16.85 28.57 -18.63
CA GLU A 328 16.06 29.74 -18.25
C GLU A 328 14.85 29.34 -17.39
N ARG A 329 14.18 28.23 -17.72
CA ARG A 329 13.08 27.65 -16.94
C ARG A 329 13.55 27.25 -15.55
N ALA A 330 14.67 26.54 -15.46
CA ALA A 330 15.22 26.10 -14.18
C ALA A 330 15.56 27.30 -13.28
N ARG A 331 16.23 28.31 -13.83
CA ARG A 331 16.52 29.56 -13.12
C ARG A 331 15.26 30.28 -12.67
N TYR A 332 14.32 30.50 -13.58
CA TYR A 332 13.06 31.20 -13.27
C TYR A 332 12.25 30.48 -12.19
N MET A 333 12.24 29.14 -12.22
CA MET A 333 11.56 28.35 -11.22
C MET A 333 12.27 28.41 -9.87
N MET A 334 13.60 28.43 -9.82
CA MET A 334 14.32 28.67 -8.57
C MET A 334 14.04 30.06 -7.99
N ASP A 335 13.86 31.07 -8.85
CA ASP A 335 13.53 32.44 -8.40
C ASP A 335 12.11 32.52 -7.80
N ARG A 336 11.12 31.83 -8.38
CA ARG A 336 9.71 31.92 -7.94
C ARG A 336 9.28 30.83 -6.96
N LEU A 337 9.89 29.65 -7.05
CA LEU A 337 9.60 28.45 -6.26
C LEU A 337 10.92 27.85 -5.72
N PRO A 338 11.70 28.60 -4.90
CA PRO A 338 13.03 28.17 -4.42
C PRO A 338 13.02 26.89 -3.56
N TYR A 339 11.84 26.45 -3.13
CA TYR A 339 11.64 25.22 -2.38
C TYR A 339 11.42 23.99 -3.27
N ALA A 340 11.05 24.18 -4.54
CA ALA A 340 10.67 23.10 -5.43
C ALA A 340 11.91 22.35 -5.93
N LYS A 341 11.88 21.02 -5.88
CA LYS A 341 12.94 20.21 -6.48
C LYS A 341 12.73 20.13 -7.97
N ILE A 342 13.75 20.55 -8.72
CA ILE A 342 13.73 20.49 -10.17
C ILE A 342 14.37 19.18 -10.62
N SER A 343 13.64 18.40 -11.42
CA SER A 343 14.14 17.21 -12.10
C SER A 343 14.18 17.41 -13.60
N ILE A 344 15.35 17.21 -14.21
CA ILE A 344 15.53 17.33 -15.66
C ILE A 344 15.45 15.94 -16.29
N ASN A 345 14.38 15.69 -17.03
CA ASN A 345 14.19 14.42 -17.74
C ASN A 345 14.91 14.47 -19.10
N THR A 346 15.70 13.46 -19.45
CA THR A 346 16.41 13.44 -20.72
C THR A 346 16.70 12.02 -21.21
N ASN A 347 16.73 11.82 -22.53
CA ASN A 347 17.29 10.62 -23.15
C ASN A 347 18.79 10.78 -23.48
N GLY A 348 19.43 11.87 -23.03
CA GLY A 348 20.82 12.21 -23.29
C GLY A 348 21.10 12.80 -24.69
N ALA A 349 20.22 12.59 -25.67
CA ALA A 349 20.49 12.93 -27.07
C ALA A 349 20.68 14.44 -27.32
N ALA A 350 20.04 15.31 -26.53
CA ALA A 350 20.15 16.77 -26.68
C ALA A 350 21.18 17.43 -25.76
N PHE A 351 21.82 16.68 -24.84
CA PHE A 351 22.75 17.28 -23.91
C PHE A 351 23.99 17.87 -24.58
N ASN A 352 24.41 19.02 -24.07
CA ASN A 352 25.57 19.79 -24.51
C ASN A 352 26.11 20.55 -23.30
N ALA A 353 27.31 20.22 -22.85
CA ALA A 353 27.87 20.78 -21.62
C ALA A 353 28.01 22.31 -21.66
N ALA A 354 28.31 22.91 -22.82
CA ALA A 354 28.46 24.36 -22.95
C ALA A 354 27.13 25.11 -22.82
N LYS A 355 26.02 24.48 -23.25
CA LYS A 355 24.67 25.10 -23.18
C LYS A 355 23.92 24.77 -21.90
N HIS A 356 24.16 23.59 -21.33
CA HIS A 356 23.33 23.02 -20.28
C HIS A 356 24.09 22.77 -18.97
N GLY A 357 25.40 23.04 -18.92
CA GLY A 357 26.22 22.80 -17.72
C GLY A 357 25.77 23.59 -16.49
N GLU A 358 25.08 24.73 -16.68
CA GLU A 358 24.53 25.51 -15.56
C GLU A 358 23.32 24.86 -14.87
N LEU A 359 22.69 23.86 -15.48
CA LEU A 359 21.53 23.19 -14.89
C LEU A 359 21.84 22.54 -13.54
N GLU A 360 23.08 22.12 -13.29
CA GLU A 360 23.50 21.55 -12.00
C GLU A 360 23.29 22.49 -10.82
N ARG A 361 23.29 23.82 -11.06
CA ARG A 361 23.02 24.82 -10.02
C ARG A 361 21.57 24.88 -9.59
N TYR A 362 20.66 24.38 -10.43
CA TYR A 362 19.22 24.56 -10.25
C TYR A 362 18.48 23.21 -10.13
N ALA A 363 18.97 22.17 -10.79
CA ALA A 363 18.35 20.85 -10.83
C ALA A 363 18.86 19.94 -9.70
N ALA A 364 17.94 19.46 -8.88
CA ALA A 364 18.22 18.50 -7.83
C ALA A 364 18.51 17.11 -8.40
N THR A 365 17.96 16.78 -9.57
CA THR A 365 18.09 15.45 -10.16
C THR A 365 18.08 15.53 -11.69
N ILE A 366 18.82 14.59 -12.31
CA ILE A 366 18.71 14.29 -13.73
C ILE A 366 18.15 12.88 -13.90
N ALA A 367 17.02 12.77 -14.60
CA ALA A 367 16.38 11.50 -14.91
C ALA A 367 16.75 11.08 -16.34
N LEU A 368 17.68 10.12 -16.44
CA LEU A 368 18.19 9.58 -17.69
C LEU A 368 17.33 8.40 -18.14
N HIS A 369 16.67 8.55 -19.28
CA HIS A 369 16.00 7.46 -19.94
C HIS A 369 17.02 6.55 -20.63
N CYS A 370 17.22 5.34 -20.10
CA CYS A 370 18.19 4.38 -20.62
C CYS A 370 17.61 2.95 -20.55
N GLU A 371 17.32 2.35 -21.71
CA GLU A 371 16.78 0.98 -21.75
C GLU A 371 17.82 -0.11 -21.66
N SER A 372 19.06 0.19 -22.02
CA SER A 372 20.17 -0.76 -22.09
C SER A 372 21.49 -0.01 -22.25
N LEU A 373 22.58 -0.57 -21.76
CA LEU A 373 23.93 -0.12 -22.13
C LEU A 373 24.56 -0.99 -23.21
N THR A 374 24.00 -2.18 -23.45
CA THR A 374 24.36 -3.05 -24.58
C THR A 374 23.86 -2.41 -25.88
N PRO A 375 24.74 -2.05 -26.84
CA PRO A 375 24.36 -1.36 -28.07
C PRO A 375 23.29 -2.09 -28.88
N GLU A 376 23.35 -3.42 -28.96
CA GLU A 376 22.39 -4.24 -29.69
C GLU A 376 20.99 -4.12 -29.08
N THR A 377 20.86 -4.35 -27.77
CA THR A 377 19.60 -4.21 -27.03
C THR A 377 19.09 -2.77 -27.08
N TYR A 378 19.96 -1.77 -26.88
CA TYR A 378 19.58 -0.36 -26.94
C TYR A 378 19.07 0.03 -28.33
N ASN A 379 19.81 -0.32 -29.40
CA ASN A 379 19.43 -0.01 -30.78
C ASN A 379 18.11 -0.68 -31.19
N TYR A 380 17.76 -1.81 -30.59
CA TYR A 380 16.47 -2.45 -30.80
C TYR A 380 15.35 -1.71 -30.06
N LEU A 381 15.56 -1.42 -28.77
CA LEU A 381 14.53 -0.85 -27.91
C LEU A 381 14.28 0.65 -28.14
N MET A 382 15.31 1.42 -28.51
CA MET A 382 15.26 2.89 -28.57
C MET A 382 15.09 3.47 -29.98
N GLN A 383 14.51 2.73 -30.93
CA GLN A 383 14.45 3.18 -32.34
C GLN A 383 13.63 4.47 -32.54
N PRO A 384 14.19 5.52 -33.19
CA PRO A 384 15.35 5.45 -34.10
C PRO A 384 16.70 5.83 -33.46
N LEU A 385 16.74 6.12 -32.16
CA LEU A 385 17.98 6.46 -31.46
C LEU A 385 18.96 5.29 -31.48
N ARG A 386 20.25 5.64 -31.53
CA ARG A 386 21.35 4.68 -31.61
C ARG A 386 22.34 4.90 -30.48
N ALA A 387 22.79 3.80 -29.87
CA ALA A 387 23.74 3.78 -28.77
C ALA A 387 24.99 4.61 -29.08
N GLU A 388 25.53 4.48 -30.30
CA GLU A 388 26.70 5.22 -30.80
C GLU A 388 26.54 6.75 -30.72
N ARG A 389 25.31 7.28 -30.79
CA ARG A 389 25.03 8.72 -30.71
C ARG A 389 24.69 9.19 -29.30
N VAL A 390 24.17 8.30 -28.46
CA VAL A 390 23.61 8.64 -27.15
C VAL A 390 24.54 8.27 -26.00
N HIS A 391 25.08 7.05 -25.97
CA HIS A 391 25.93 6.57 -24.86
C HIS A 391 27.16 7.47 -24.63
N PRO A 392 27.85 8.00 -25.66
CA PRO A 392 28.95 8.93 -25.45
C PRO A 392 28.56 10.23 -24.73
N LYS A 393 27.26 10.56 -24.67
CA LYS A 393 26.74 11.76 -23.99
C LYS A 393 26.47 11.53 -22.51
N TYR A 394 26.35 10.28 -22.05
CA TYR A 394 26.12 9.98 -20.64
C TYR A 394 27.28 10.43 -19.76
N GLU A 395 28.53 10.19 -20.15
CA GLU A 395 29.69 10.65 -19.34
C GLU A 395 29.75 12.18 -19.18
N PRO A 396 29.58 13.02 -20.23
CA PRO A 396 29.42 14.46 -20.07
C PRO A 396 28.28 14.87 -19.13
N ILE A 397 27.15 14.14 -19.16
CA ILE A 397 26.03 14.38 -18.25
C ILE A 397 26.43 14.07 -16.81
N LEU A 398 27.05 12.92 -16.55
CA LEU A 398 27.50 12.52 -15.22
C LEU A 398 28.56 13.47 -14.66
N LYS A 399 29.45 13.99 -15.51
CA LYS A 399 30.41 15.03 -15.12
C LYS A 399 29.75 16.35 -14.75
N ALA A 400 28.70 16.72 -15.47
CA ALA A 400 27.91 17.92 -15.17
C ALA A 400 27.01 17.73 -13.94
N PHE A 401 26.58 16.50 -13.65
CA PHE A 401 25.67 16.16 -12.55
C PHE A 401 26.18 14.94 -11.76
N PRO A 402 27.24 15.08 -10.95
CA PRO A 402 27.84 13.96 -10.22
C PRO A 402 27.00 13.48 -9.02
N GLY A 403 25.78 13.98 -8.87
CA GLY A 403 24.88 13.70 -7.75
C GLY A 403 24.12 12.37 -7.89
N LYS A 404 22.88 12.38 -7.43
CA LYS A 404 21.93 11.28 -7.59
C LYS A 404 21.45 11.24 -9.04
N VAL A 405 21.64 10.09 -9.70
CA VAL A 405 21.17 9.83 -11.06
C VAL A 405 19.95 8.95 -10.98
N VAL A 406 18.84 9.42 -11.56
CA VAL A 406 17.65 8.59 -11.74
C VAL A 406 17.71 7.97 -13.13
N VAL A 407 17.66 6.65 -13.21
CA VAL A 407 17.63 5.91 -14.48
C VAL A 407 16.20 5.48 -14.75
N SER A 408 15.51 6.22 -15.61
CA SER A 408 14.16 5.88 -16.05
C SER A 408 14.24 4.78 -17.09
N VAL A 409 13.66 3.61 -16.80
CA VAL A 409 13.78 2.42 -17.65
C VAL A 409 12.46 1.65 -17.72
N PRO A 410 11.92 1.39 -18.91
CA PRO A 410 10.93 0.34 -19.11
C PRO A 410 11.59 -1.01 -18.85
N VAL A 411 11.36 -1.58 -17.67
CA VAL A 411 11.88 -2.90 -17.32
C VAL A 411 11.16 -3.95 -18.15
N SER A 412 11.92 -4.81 -18.81
CA SER A 412 11.41 -5.81 -19.74
C SER A 412 12.24 -7.10 -19.69
N ARG A 413 11.73 -8.17 -20.29
CA ARG A 413 12.47 -9.44 -20.48
C ARG A 413 13.79 -9.27 -21.23
N ARG A 414 13.99 -8.16 -21.96
CA ARG A 414 15.21 -7.89 -22.74
C ARG A 414 16.32 -7.22 -21.94
N ASN A 415 15.99 -6.42 -20.93
CA ASN A 415 16.96 -5.60 -20.21
C ASN A 415 17.03 -5.90 -18.70
N VAL A 416 16.12 -6.72 -18.17
CA VAL A 416 16.05 -7.02 -16.73
C VAL A 416 17.37 -7.58 -16.20
N GLU A 417 18.06 -8.44 -16.96
CA GLU A 417 19.34 -9.01 -16.55
C GLU A 417 20.50 -7.99 -16.58
N GLU A 418 20.34 -6.89 -17.33
CA GLU A 418 21.37 -5.85 -17.48
C GLU A 418 21.33 -4.81 -16.36
N LEU A 419 20.27 -4.75 -15.55
CA LEU A 419 20.06 -3.68 -14.55
C LEU A 419 21.22 -3.55 -13.55
N SER A 420 21.76 -4.67 -13.06
CA SER A 420 22.89 -4.67 -12.12
C SER A 420 24.16 -4.14 -12.77
N ALA A 421 24.46 -4.56 -14.00
CA ALA A 421 25.61 -4.07 -14.76
C ALA A 421 25.44 -2.58 -15.10
N MET A 422 24.22 -2.16 -15.45
CA MET A 422 23.89 -0.77 -15.73
C MET A 422 24.12 0.12 -14.52
N ARG A 423 23.67 -0.29 -13.33
CA ARG A 423 23.94 0.44 -12.08
C ARG A 423 25.43 0.64 -11.87
N ASN A 424 26.21 -0.43 -11.96
CA ASN A 424 27.65 -0.38 -11.75
C ASN A 424 28.34 0.53 -12.76
N TRP A 425 27.92 0.48 -14.03
CA TRP A 425 28.48 1.32 -15.09
C TRP A 425 28.32 2.82 -14.79
N PHE A 426 27.15 3.24 -14.28
CA PHE A 426 26.90 4.63 -13.89
C PHE A 426 27.73 5.04 -12.67
N LEU A 427 27.82 4.17 -11.65
CA LEU A 427 28.63 4.42 -10.44
C LEU A 427 30.12 4.58 -10.77
N GLU A 428 30.67 3.68 -11.60
CA GLU A 428 32.08 3.72 -12.04
C GLU A 428 32.43 4.99 -12.84
N ARG A 429 31.43 5.69 -13.39
CA ARG A 429 31.58 6.89 -14.24
C ARG A 429 31.19 8.19 -13.56
N GLY A 430 31.03 8.17 -12.24
CA GLY A 430 30.94 9.37 -11.42
C GLY A 430 29.55 9.69 -10.87
N ALA A 431 28.55 8.83 -11.05
CA ALA A 431 27.31 8.93 -10.28
C ALA A 431 27.58 8.59 -8.80
N ARG A 432 27.13 9.44 -7.86
CA ARG A 432 27.23 9.13 -6.41
C ARG A 432 26.20 8.10 -5.97
N ASP A 433 24.99 8.19 -6.52
CA ASP A 433 23.89 7.28 -6.28
C ASP A 433 23.13 7.04 -7.58
N VAL A 434 22.61 5.83 -7.75
CA VAL A 434 21.86 5.40 -8.94
C VAL A 434 20.57 4.75 -8.50
N VAL A 435 19.46 5.41 -8.81
CA VAL A 435 18.11 4.94 -8.51
C VAL A 435 17.39 4.65 -9.81
N PHE A 436 16.80 3.47 -9.93
CA PHE A 436 15.95 3.16 -11.07
C PHE A 436 14.54 3.71 -10.84
N ASP A 437 14.01 4.37 -11.87
CA ASP A 437 12.61 4.75 -11.96
C ASP A 437 11.94 3.83 -13.00
N PRO A 438 11.29 2.73 -12.56
CA PRO A 438 10.70 1.79 -13.49
C PRO A 438 9.51 2.42 -14.20
N LEU A 439 9.63 2.54 -15.52
CA LEU A 439 8.53 2.92 -16.38
C LEU A 439 7.70 1.67 -16.67
N SER A 440 6.39 1.79 -16.54
CA SER A 440 5.48 0.74 -16.99
C SER A 440 5.58 0.65 -18.51
N SER A 441 5.95 -0.51 -19.03
CA SER A 441 5.73 -0.80 -20.44
C SER A 441 4.22 -0.69 -20.69
N ARG A 442 3.80 0.19 -21.59
CA ARG A 442 2.38 0.33 -21.99
C ARG A 442 2.35 0.49 -23.51
N CYS A 443 1.76 -0.46 -24.21
CA CYS A 443 1.50 -0.30 -25.64
C CYS A 443 0.00 -0.38 -25.89
N VAL A 444 -0.54 0.65 -26.53
CA VAL A 444 -1.96 0.75 -26.88
C VAL A 444 -2.25 0.09 -28.24
N GLU A 445 -1.23 -0.17 -29.06
CA GLU A 445 -1.41 -0.61 -30.46
C GLU A 445 -1.08 -2.09 -30.67
N ASP A 446 0.15 -2.52 -30.39
CA ASP A 446 0.58 -3.91 -30.60
C ASP A 446 0.90 -4.59 -29.27
N ARG A 447 -0.10 -5.33 -28.78
CA ARG A 447 0.07 -6.20 -27.62
C ARG A 447 1.04 -7.34 -27.90
N THR A 448 1.36 -7.69 -29.15
CA THR A 448 2.31 -8.76 -29.47
C THR A 448 3.71 -8.39 -29.02
N LEU A 449 4.21 -7.25 -29.50
CA LEU A 449 5.52 -6.75 -29.09
C LEU A 449 5.53 -6.44 -27.59
N PHE A 450 4.51 -5.75 -27.09
CA PHE A 450 4.41 -5.42 -25.67
C PHE A 450 4.37 -6.67 -24.79
N ASN A 451 3.53 -7.67 -25.09
CA ASN A 451 3.45 -8.90 -24.30
C ASN A 451 4.73 -9.72 -24.38
N SER A 452 5.47 -9.67 -25.50
CA SER A 452 6.76 -10.37 -25.60
C SER A 452 7.84 -9.76 -24.69
N LEU A 453 7.70 -8.48 -24.34
CA LEU A 453 8.68 -7.74 -23.54
C LEU A 453 8.25 -7.52 -22.08
N ALA A 454 6.95 -7.33 -21.82
CA ALA A 454 6.40 -7.08 -20.48
C ALA A 454 6.57 -8.28 -19.57
N LEU A 455 6.89 -8.09 -18.29
CA LEU A 455 7.16 -9.19 -17.36
C LEU A 455 5.86 -9.91 -16.95
N LYS A 456 4.92 -9.17 -16.37
CA LYS A 456 3.64 -9.63 -15.84
C LYS A 456 2.56 -8.54 -16.02
N PRO A 457 2.15 -8.27 -17.27
CA PRO A 457 1.25 -7.17 -17.55
C PRO A 457 -0.17 -7.44 -17.02
N LYS A 458 -0.79 -6.43 -16.42
CA LYS A 458 -2.15 -6.48 -15.88
C LYS A 458 -2.88 -5.14 -16.02
N PRO A 459 -4.22 -5.08 -15.86
CA PRO A 459 -4.92 -3.81 -15.77
C PRO A 459 -4.37 -2.99 -14.61
N ILE A 460 -4.06 -1.72 -14.85
CA ILE A 460 -3.54 -0.82 -13.81
C ILE A 460 -4.71 0.00 -13.25
N ARG A 461 -4.85 -0.02 -11.92
CA ARG A 461 -5.88 0.72 -11.18
C ARG A 461 -5.18 1.70 -10.23
N CYS A 462 -5.04 2.95 -10.67
CA CYS A 462 -4.39 4.00 -9.88
C CYS A 462 -5.31 4.57 -8.80
N SER A 463 -4.75 5.04 -7.69
CA SER A 463 -5.53 5.76 -6.67
C SER A 463 -6.06 7.09 -7.20
N ALA A 464 -7.08 7.63 -6.55
CA ALA A 464 -7.61 8.95 -6.87
C ALA A 464 -6.60 10.07 -6.64
N GLU A 465 -5.58 9.86 -5.80
CA GLU A 465 -4.47 10.81 -5.59
C GLU A 465 -3.72 11.15 -6.88
N MET A 466 -3.79 10.31 -7.92
CA MET A 466 -3.25 10.62 -9.24
C MET A 466 -3.77 11.97 -9.77
N VAL A 467 -5.00 12.34 -9.46
CA VAL A 467 -5.54 13.64 -9.90
C VAL A 467 -4.89 14.82 -9.19
N GLU A 468 -4.14 14.61 -8.09
CA GLU A 468 -3.37 15.65 -7.39
C GLU A 468 -2.09 16.07 -8.12
N ASP A 469 -1.62 15.24 -9.06
CA ASP A 469 -0.50 15.60 -9.92
C ASP A 469 -0.95 16.68 -10.92
N LEU A 470 -0.12 17.71 -11.12
CA LEU A 470 -0.36 18.76 -12.11
C LEU A 470 0.45 18.44 -13.35
N ILE A 471 -0.19 17.86 -14.36
CA ILE A 471 0.45 17.44 -15.60
C ILE A 471 -0.05 18.33 -16.73
N VAL A 472 0.78 19.29 -17.13
CA VAL A 472 0.45 20.29 -18.15
C VAL A 472 1.29 20.04 -19.38
N ASP A 473 0.64 19.81 -20.50
CA ASP A 473 1.32 19.55 -21.76
C ASP A 473 1.68 20.88 -22.49
N CYS A 474 2.38 20.83 -23.64
CA CYS A 474 3.04 21.99 -24.25
C CYS A 474 2.15 23.19 -24.61
N ASP A 475 0.84 22.97 -24.77
CA ASP A 475 -0.17 23.97 -25.16
C ASP A 475 -1.09 24.36 -23.99
N GLY A 476 -0.83 23.87 -22.78
CA GLY A 476 -1.58 24.21 -21.57
C GLY A 476 -2.67 23.20 -21.20
N GLN A 477 -2.90 22.17 -22.03
CA GLN A 477 -3.83 21.09 -21.69
C GLN A 477 -3.38 20.36 -20.43
N ILE A 478 -4.28 20.21 -19.45
CA ILE A 478 -4.04 19.42 -18.24
C ILE A 478 -4.52 17.98 -18.49
N LEU A 479 -3.64 17.02 -18.24
CA LEU A 479 -3.88 15.59 -18.45
C LEU A 479 -4.17 14.88 -17.13
N ILE A 480 -4.90 13.76 -17.20
CA ILE A 480 -5.19 12.91 -16.03
C ILE A 480 -3.90 12.30 -15.45
N CYS A 481 -3.00 11.87 -16.33
CA CYS A 481 -1.77 11.20 -15.95
C CYS A 481 -0.71 11.34 -17.04
N CYS A 482 0.56 11.07 -16.69
CA CYS A 482 1.66 11.18 -17.65
C CYS A 482 1.63 10.12 -18.76
N GLN A 483 0.66 9.20 -18.69
CA GLN A 483 0.48 8.08 -19.61
C GLN A 483 -0.76 8.29 -20.52
N ASP A 484 -1.41 9.46 -20.47
CA ASP A 484 -2.51 9.81 -21.38
C ASP A 484 -1.99 10.35 -22.73
N PHE A 485 -1.20 9.54 -23.44
CA PHE A 485 -0.49 9.97 -24.67
C PHE A 485 -1.40 10.43 -25.81
N LYS A 486 -2.67 10.01 -25.79
CA LYS A 486 -3.67 10.36 -26.80
C LYS A 486 -4.49 11.59 -26.42
N ARG A 487 -4.27 12.17 -25.23
CA ARG A 487 -5.01 13.33 -24.71
C ARG A 487 -6.53 13.17 -24.83
N VAL A 488 -7.03 11.99 -24.51
CA VAL A 488 -8.42 11.62 -24.88
C VAL A 488 -9.43 12.34 -24.00
N GLU A 489 -9.06 12.63 -22.75
CA GLU A 489 -9.96 13.23 -21.76
C GLU A 489 -9.15 14.16 -20.85
N GLY A 490 -8.92 15.39 -21.31
CA GLY A 490 -8.24 16.42 -20.53
C GLY A 490 -9.09 16.92 -19.37
N ILE A 491 -8.46 17.23 -18.23
CA ILE A 491 -9.14 17.61 -16.98
C ILE A 491 -9.13 19.10 -16.67
N GLY A 492 -8.58 19.90 -17.59
CA GLY A 492 -8.47 21.36 -17.52
C GLY A 492 -7.60 21.90 -18.63
N SER A 493 -7.55 23.22 -18.79
CA SER A 493 -6.76 23.91 -19.81
C SER A 493 -6.25 25.26 -19.31
N LEU A 494 -4.95 25.36 -19.03
CA LEU A 494 -4.31 26.62 -18.62
C LEU A 494 -4.13 27.60 -19.79
N ARG A 495 -4.58 27.23 -20.98
CA ARG A 495 -4.79 28.17 -22.08
C ARG A 495 -6.01 29.05 -21.80
N ASP A 496 -7.10 28.44 -21.35
CA ASP A 496 -8.44 29.03 -21.36
C ASP A 496 -8.90 29.47 -19.96
N GLU A 497 -8.35 28.89 -18.90
CA GLU A 497 -8.76 29.14 -17.52
C GLU A 497 -7.57 29.42 -16.57
N SER A 498 -7.85 29.86 -15.35
CA SER A 498 -6.81 30.01 -14.32
C SER A 498 -6.43 28.65 -13.72
N LEU A 499 -5.26 28.57 -13.10
CA LEU A 499 -4.84 27.35 -12.38
C LEU A 499 -5.82 27.02 -11.25
N ALA A 500 -6.39 28.02 -10.58
CA ALA A 500 -7.37 27.78 -9.53
C ALA A 500 -8.66 27.15 -10.09
N ASP A 501 -9.16 27.66 -11.21
CA ASP A 501 -10.34 27.11 -11.88
C ASP A 501 -10.08 25.69 -12.36
N ALA A 502 -8.92 25.44 -12.99
CA ALA A 502 -8.55 24.12 -13.47
C ALA A 502 -8.42 23.08 -12.33
N LEU A 503 -7.85 23.49 -11.20
CA LEU A 503 -7.69 22.62 -10.02
C LEU A 503 -9.01 22.35 -9.30
N THR A 504 -9.97 23.28 -9.36
CA THR A 504 -11.31 23.16 -8.73
C THR A 504 -12.40 22.72 -9.71
N GLY A 505 -12.03 22.48 -10.98
CA GLY A 505 -12.96 22.21 -12.07
C GLY A 505 -13.80 20.96 -11.85
N VAL A 506 -15.06 21.02 -12.30
CA VAL A 506 -16.05 19.93 -12.18
C VAL A 506 -15.55 18.65 -12.85
N HIS A 507 -14.80 18.76 -13.95
CA HIS A 507 -14.26 17.60 -14.65
C HIS A 507 -13.19 16.88 -13.81
N ARG A 508 -12.25 17.61 -13.21
CA ARG A 508 -11.24 17.03 -12.29
C ARG A 508 -11.91 16.37 -11.08
N ALA A 509 -12.91 17.01 -10.48
CA ALA A 509 -13.70 16.44 -9.39
C ALA A 509 -14.45 15.16 -9.79
N ARG A 510 -15.04 15.13 -11.00
CA ARG A 510 -15.68 13.94 -11.57
C ARG A 510 -14.70 12.78 -11.70
N ILE A 511 -13.52 13.03 -12.29
CA ILE A 511 -12.50 11.98 -12.46
C ILE A 511 -12.04 11.45 -11.10
N ARG A 512 -11.77 12.34 -10.13
CA ARG A 512 -11.44 11.92 -8.76
C ARG A 512 -12.49 10.96 -8.19
N LYS A 513 -13.76 11.36 -8.20
CA LYS A 513 -14.86 10.55 -7.66
C LYS A 513 -14.95 9.17 -8.35
N VAL A 514 -14.79 9.14 -9.67
CA VAL A 514 -14.79 7.89 -10.44
C VAL A 514 -13.66 6.95 -10.01
N LEU A 515 -12.46 7.50 -9.75
CA LEU A 515 -11.31 6.72 -9.28
C LEU A 515 -11.48 6.24 -7.82
N GLU A 516 -12.06 7.07 -6.94
CA GLU A 516 -12.38 6.72 -5.54
C GLU A 516 -13.39 5.57 -5.46
N GLU A 517 -14.38 5.57 -6.34
CA GLU A 517 -15.40 4.51 -6.45
C GLU A 517 -14.89 3.26 -7.19
N GLY A 518 -13.63 3.25 -7.64
CA GLY A 518 -13.03 2.11 -8.36
C GLY A 518 -13.57 1.88 -9.77
N ARG A 519 -14.24 2.88 -10.37
CA ARG A 519 -14.92 2.79 -11.69
C ARG A 519 -14.03 3.19 -12.86
N HIS A 520 -12.75 2.80 -12.83
CA HIS A 520 -11.72 3.19 -13.82
C HIS A 520 -12.09 2.87 -15.27
N GLU A 521 -12.89 1.84 -15.53
CA GLU A 521 -13.39 1.50 -16.86
C GLU A 521 -14.28 2.57 -17.49
N THR A 522 -14.81 3.50 -16.69
CA THR A 522 -15.65 4.61 -17.17
C THR A 522 -14.85 5.84 -17.61
N VAL A 523 -13.54 5.87 -17.34
CA VAL A 523 -12.61 6.90 -17.82
C VAL A 523 -11.90 6.38 -19.05
N THR A 524 -11.92 7.12 -20.15
CA THR A 524 -11.44 6.60 -21.44
C THR A 524 -9.96 6.19 -21.37
N THR A 525 -9.13 7.04 -20.77
CA THR A 525 -7.70 6.76 -20.59
C THR A 525 -7.46 5.58 -19.65
N CYS A 526 -8.16 5.51 -18.51
CA CYS A 526 -7.97 4.44 -17.52
C CYS A 526 -8.48 3.08 -18.01
N SER A 527 -9.55 3.04 -18.81
CA SER A 527 -10.11 1.81 -19.39
C SER A 527 -9.11 1.07 -20.29
N ARG A 528 -8.14 1.78 -20.86
CA ARG A 528 -7.10 1.26 -21.75
C ARG A 528 -5.78 0.98 -21.02
N CYS A 529 -5.74 1.21 -19.70
CA CYS A 529 -4.53 1.15 -18.90
C CYS A 529 -4.13 -0.30 -18.59
N PHE A 530 -3.13 -0.81 -19.30
CA PHE A 530 -2.63 -2.17 -19.18
C PHE A 530 -1.10 -2.17 -19.26
N GLY A 531 -0.42 -2.76 -18.27
CA GLY A 531 1.03 -2.64 -18.13
C GLY A 531 1.60 -3.46 -16.98
N ASP A 532 2.91 -3.50 -16.88
CA ASP A 532 3.59 -3.96 -15.66
C ASP A 532 3.36 -2.94 -14.54
N HIS A 533 2.96 -3.43 -13.37
CA HIS A 533 2.64 -2.56 -12.24
C HIS A 533 3.93 -2.09 -11.55
N ARG A 534 4.02 -0.79 -11.25
CA ARG A 534 5.23 -0.16 -10.71
C ARG A 534 5.79 -0.88 -9.48
N VAL A 535 4.93 -1.20 -8.51
CA VAL A 535 5.32 -1.96 -7.28
C VAL A 535 5.94 -3.32 -7.60
N ASP A 536 5.48 -4.00 -8.65
CA ASP A 536 6.06 -5.29 -9.05
C ASP A 536 7.43 -5.08 -9.73
N LEU A 537 7.57 -4.03 -10.53
CA LEU A 537 8.86 -3.66 -11.14
C LEU A 537 9.89 -3.22 -10.09
N ASP A 538 9.49 -2.46 -9.07
CA ASP A 538 10.36 -2.07 -7.96
C ASP A 538 10.93 -3.29 -7.24
N LYS A 539 10.10 -4.33 -7.02
CA LYS A 539 10.54 -5.60 -6.44
C LYS A 539 11.55 -6.31 -7.35
N VAL A 540 11.25 -6.40 -8.65
CA VAL A 540 12.15 -7.03 -9.63
C VAL A 540 13.50 -6.32 -9.66
N ILE A 541 13.51 -4.98 -9.70
CA ILE A 541 14.74 -4.19 -9.64
C ILE A 541 15.50 -4.50 -8.35
N ALA A 542 14.83 -4.45 -7.19
CA ALA A 542 15.47 -4.71 -5.90
C ALA A 542 16.07 -6.11 -5.82
N GLU A 543 15.41 -7.11 -6.38
CA GLU A 543 15.88 -8.51 -6.42
C GLU A 543 17.10 -8.70 -7.33
N VAL A 544 17.05 -8.12 -8.54
CA VAL A 544 18.13 -8.21 -9.53
C VAL A 544 19.36 -7.44 -9.07
N VAL A 545 19.17 -6.19 -8.66
CA VAL A 545 20.25 -5.27 -8.27
C VAL A 545 20.92 -5.70 -6.96
N ASN A 546 20.18 -6.29 -6.02
CA ASN A 546 20.74 -6.76 -4.74
C ASN A 546 21.11 -8.25 -4.73
N GLY A 547 21.03 -8.95 -5.87
CA GLY A 547 21.54 -10.31 -6.06
C GLY A 547 20.74 -11.43 -5.39
N LYS A 548 19.41 -11.29 -5.23
CA LYS A 548 18.57 -12.23 -4.45
C LYS A 548 17.59 -13.11 -5.25
N ALA A 549 17.44 -12.97 -6.57
CA ALA A 549 16.46 -13.77 -7.33
C ALA A 549 16.97 -14.41 -8.63
N LYS A 550 16.31 -15.52 -8.99
CA LYS A 550 16.24 -16.07 -10.35
C LYS A 550 15.10 -15.36 -11.10
N VAL A 551 15.35 -14.99 -12.35
CA VAL A 551 14.41 -14.31 -13.25
C VAL A 551 13.08 -15.09 -13.33
N PRO A 552 11.90 -14.45 -13.19
CA PRO A 552 10.63 -15.11 -13.46
C PRO A 552 10.56 -15.51 -14.93
N ALA A 553 10.26 -16.78 -15.20
CA ALA A 553 10.13 -17.33 -16.55
C ALA A 553 9.00 -16.67 -17.36
#